data_AF-X2J8R6-F1
#
_entry.id   AF-X2J8R6-F1
#
_cell.length_a   1.000
_cell.length_b   1.000
_cell.length_c   1.000
_cell.angle_alpha   90.00
_cell.angle_beta   90.00
_cell.angle_gamma   90.00
#
_symmetry.space_group_name_H-M   'P 1'
#
loop_
_entity.id
_entity.type
_entity.pdbx_description
1 polymer ?
#
loop_
_entity_poly.entity_id
_entity_poly.type
_entity_poly.pdbx_seq_one_letter_code
_entity_poly.pdbx_strand_id
1 'polypeptide(L)'
;MAIFGTYVALLVAAWGMQICPRLYIPMGEYTLKLKISSISSAFIEANVYTLYTMLILMLPSRMFTNQRQWNLKWVFVMPYIMHYMTSLWSTTQNVRDLMIKPPMYMIENYGYLHLRMTLLCGLQLLAMVEIVFILFYSLKKGPQLWAN
;
A
#
# COMPACT_ATOMS: atom_id res chain seq x y z
N MET A 1 -12.05 0.98 -21.31
CA MET A 1 -11.69 2.09 -20.39
C MET A 1 -11.62 1.68 -18.92
N ALA A 2 -12.56 0.87 -18.40
CA ALA A 2 -12.58 0.50 -16.98
C ALA A 2 -11.29 -0.14 -16.45
N ILE A 3 -10.67 -1.05 -17.21
CA ILE A 3 -9.44 -1.78 -16.80
C ILE A 3 -8.25 -0.84 -16.62
N PHE A 4 -8.09 0.13 -17.54
CA PHE A 4 -7.02 1.12 -17.44
C PHE A 4 -7.24 2.03 -16.23
N GLY A 5 -8.47 2.46 -15.98
CA GLY A 5 -8.83 3.23 -14.79
C GLY A 5 -8.53 2.49 -13.49
N THR A 6 -8.88 1.20 -13.41
CA THR A 6 -8.55 0.37 -12.22
C THR A 6 -7.05 0.18 -12.04
N TYR A 7 -6.30 0.01 -13.12
CA TYR A 7 -4.85 -0.10 -13.07
C TYR A 7 -4.20 1.17 -12.52
N VAL A 8 -4.57 2.34 -13.07
CA VAL A 8 -4.03 3.64 -12.63
C VAL A 8 -4.38 3.92 -11.18
N ALA A 9 -5.62 3.67 -10.76
CA ALA A 9 -6.04 3.88 -9.37
C ALA A 9 -5.27 2.97 -8.40
N LEU A 10 -5.14 1.67 -8.73
CA LEU A 10 -4.35 0.74 -7.92
C LEU A 10 -2.87 1.13 -7.87
N LEU A 11 -2.30 1.58 -8.99
CA LEU A 11 -0.90 1.99 -9.08
C LEU A 11 -0.62 3.22 -8.21
N VAL A 12 -1.49 4.24 -8.27
CA VAL A 12 -1.35 5.46 -7.47
C VAL A 12 -1.45 5.15 -5.98
N ALA A 13 -2.44 4.34 -5.58
CA ALA A 13 -2.59 3.94 -4.19
C ALA A 13 -1.41 3.09 -3.69
N ALA A 14 -0.95 2.13 -4.49
CA ALA A 14 0.23 1.31 -4.20
C ALA A 14 1.52 2.13 -4.06
N TRP A 15 1.73 3.06 -5.00
CA TRP A 15 2.88 3.95 -4.97
C TRP A 15 2.86 4.83 -3.72
N GLY A 16 1.69 5.41 -3.39
CA GLY A 16 1.49 6.17 -2.16
C GLY A 16 1.78 5.35 -0.89
N MET A 17 1.40 4.07 -0.86
CA MET A 17 1.72 3.18 0.24
C MET A 17 3.23 2.91 0.36
N GLN A 18 3.93 2.73 -0.75
CA GLN A 18 5.38 2.43 -0.73
C GLN A 18 6.26 3.63 -0.40
N ILE A 19 5.72 4.85 -0.36
CA ILE A 19 6.39 6.02 0.22
C ILE A 19 6.42 5.83 1.74
N CYS A 20 7.27 4.91 2.20
CA CYS A 20 7.46 4.57 3.60
C CYS A 20 8.55 5.48 4.18
N PRO A 21 8.20 6.46 5.02
CA PRO A 21 9.20 7.22 5.75
C PRO A 21 9.92 6.31 6.75
N ARG A 22 11.25 6.24 6.66
CA ARG A 22 12.10 5.63 7.68
C ARG A 22 12.74 6.72 8.51
N LEU A 23 12.61 6.59 9.82
CA LEU A 23 13.29 7.46 10.77
C LEU A 23 14.71 6.95 10.98
N TYR A 24 15.68 7.84 10.89
CA TYR A 24 17.07 7.51 11.19
C TYR A 24 17.75 8.69 11.89
N ILE A 25 18.71 8.35 12.75
CA ILE A 25 19.60 9.31 13.38
C ILE A 25 20.93 9.18 12.63
N PRO A 26 21.35 10.20 11.85
CA PRO A 26 22.67 10.20 11.23
C PRO A 26 23.75 10.09 12.32
N MET A 27 24.79 9.28 12.10
CA MET A 27 25.95 9.24 13.00
C MET A 27 26.50 10.65 13.19
N GLY A 28 26.56 11.12 14.44
CA GLY A 28 27.08 12.45 14.80
C GLY A 28 26.06 13.58 14.79
N GLU A 29 24.79 13.33 14.46
CA GLU A 29 23.73 14.34 14.53
C GLU A 29 22.75 14.06 15.67
N TYR A 30 22.30 15.11 16.36
CA TYR A 30 21.20 15.04 17.35
C TYR A 30 19.81 15.25 16.72
N THR A 31 19.76 15.38 15.38
CA THR A 31 18.50 15.61 14.66
C THR A 31 18.02 14.33 14.00
N LEU A 32 16.75 13.99 14.22
CA LEU A 32 16.11 12.86 13.56
C LEU A 32 15.71 13.26 12.14
N LYS A 33 16.19 12.51 11.16
CA LYS A 33 15.88 12.74 9.75
C LYS A 33 14.92 11.67 9.24
N LEU A 34 14.08 12.10 8.31
CA LEU A 34 13.12 11.25 7.61
C LEU A 34 13.71 10.87 6.25
N LYS A 35 13.99 9.59 6.04
CA LYS A 35 14.43 9.05 4.75
C LYS A 35 13.25 8.40 4.06
N ILE A 36 12.82 8.99 2.95
CA ILE A 36 11.91 8.32 2.03
C ILE A 36 12.78 7.45 1.11
N SER A 37 12.48 6.15 1.02
CA SER A 37 13.12 5.27 0.04
C SER A 37 12.90 5.83 -1.36
N SER A 38 13.85 5.62 -2.28
CA SER A 38 13.84 6.24 -3.61
C SER A 38 12.45 6.24 -4.26
N ILE A 39 11.92 7.43 -4.57
CA ILE A 39 10.59 7.62 -5.15
C ILE A 39 10.43 6.78 -6.43
N SER A 40 11.50 6.67 -7.23
CA SER A 40 11.51 5.86 -8.45
C SER A 40 11.47 4.36 -8.16
N SER A 41 12.16 3.89 -7.12
CA SER A 41 12.12 2.49 -6.70
C SER A 41 10.73 2.10 -6.23
N ALA A 42 10.08 2.95 -5.42
CA ALA A 42 8.70 2.74 -4.98
C ALA A 42 7.73 2.78 -6.17
N PHE A 43 7.96 3.61 -7.17
CA PHE A 43 7.11 3.62 -8.36
C PHE A 43 7.25 2.33 -9.17
N ILE A 44 8.49 1.87 -9.41
CA ILE A 44 8.77 0.63 -10.15
C ILE A 44 8.17 -0.57 -9.41
N GLU A 45 8.39 -0.67 -8.11
CA GLU A 45 7.88 -1.77 -7.31
C GLU A 45 6.35 -1.79 -7.28
N ALA A 46 5.69 -0.64 -7.02
CA ALA A 46 4.24 -0.52 -7.12
C ALA A 46 3.71 -0.99 -8.49
N ASN A 47 4.35 -0.55 -9.57
CA ASN A 47 3.98 -0.92 -10.94
C ASN A 47 4.05 -2.44 -11.16
N VAL A 48 5.15 -3.09 -10.77
CA VAL A 48 5.32 -4.54 -10.88
C VAL A 48 4.21 -5.30 -10.16
N TYR A 49 3.93 -4.96 -8.89
CA TYR A 49 2.88 -5.63 -8.12
C TYR A 49 1.47 -5.36 -8.65
N THR A 50 1.20 -4.13 -9.12
CA THR A 50 -0.10 -3.77 -9.69
C THR A 50 -0.32 -4.49 -11.02
N LEU A 51 0.71 -4.63 -11.86
CA LEU A 51 0.61 -5.40 -13.11
C LEU A 51 0.24 -6.87 -12.86
N TYR A 52 0.93 -7.55 -11.94
CA TYR A 52 0.57 -8.94 -11.59
C TYR A 52 -0.86 -9.06 -11.09
N THR A 53 -1.30 -8.11 -10.26
CA THR A 53 -2.67 -8.09 -9.74
C THR A 53 -3.70 -7.84 -10.84
N MET A 54 -3.39 -6.95 -11.79
CA MET A 54 -4.26 -6.73 -12.94
C MET A 54 -4.35 -7.96 -13.85
N LEU A 55 -3.26 -8.69 -14.06
CA LEU A 55 -3.30 -9.94 -14.82
C LEU A 55 -4.26 -10.94 -14.16
N ILE A 56 -4.19 -11.09 -12.83
CA ILE A 56 -5.15 -11.91 -12.07
C ILE A 56 -6.58 -11.39 -12.27
N LEU A 57 -6.79 -10.06 -12.18
CA LEU A 57 -8.10 -9.43 -12.38
C LEU A 57 -8.65 -9.60 -13.81
N MET A 58 -7.80 -9.72 -14.82
CA MET A 58 -8.22 -9.94 -16.22
C MET A 58 -8.56 -11.40 -16.52
N LEU A 59 -8.01 -12.35 -15.77
CA LEU A 59 -8.32 -13.77 -15.97
C LEU A 59 -9.81 -14.08 -15.68
N PRO A 60 -10.43 -14.96 -16.49
CA PRO A 60 -11.85 -15.28 -16.34
C PRO A 60 -12.12 -15.94 -14.99
N SER A 61 -13.20 -15.54 -14.32
CA SER A 61 -13.58 -16.06 -13.00
C SER A 61 -13.75 -17.59 -12.98
N ARG A 62 -14.10 -18.20 -14.12
CA ARG A 62 -14.22 -19.66 -14.30
C ARG A 62 -12.93 -20.41 -13.98
N MET A 63 -11.76 -19.79 -14.14
CA MET A 63 -10.48 -20.39 -13.76
C MET A 63 -10.27 -20.45 -12.23
N PHE A 64 -11.07 -19.72 -11.46
CA PHE A 64 -10.95 -19.59 -10.01
C PHE A 64 -12.19 -20.08 -9.25
N THR A 65 -13.17 -20.65 -9.95
CA THR A 65 -14.35 -21.23 -9.31
C THR A 65 -14.08 -22.66 -8.88
N ASN A 66 -14.25 -22.96 -7.60
CA ASN A 66 -14.22 -24.34 -7.12
C ASN A 66 -15.51 -25.10 -7.54
N GLN A 67 -15.58 -26.41 -7.32
CA GLN A 67 -16.77 -27.26 -7.57
C GLN A 67 -18.05 -26.72 -6.90
N ARG A 68 -17.92 -26.00 -5.77
CA ARG A 68 -19.02 -25.30 -5.09
C ARG A 68 -19.40 -23.93 -5.70
N GLN A 69 -18.83 -23.58 -6.86
CA GLN A 69 -18.96 -22.27 -7.55
C GLN A 69 -18.46 -21.06 -6.74
N TRP A 70 -17.66 -21.28 -5.70
CA TRP A 70 -17.06 -20.19 -4.92
C TRP A 70 -15.90 -19.57 -5.72
N ASN A 71 -15.94 -18.25 -5.90
CA ASN A 71 -14.91 -17.50 -6.61
C ASN A 71 -13.70 -17.26 -5.70
N LEU A 72 -12.62 -18.03 -5.91
CA LEU A 72 -11.38 -17.95 -5.14
C LEU A 72 -10.40 -16.89 -5.65
N LYS A 73 -10.80 -16.05 -6.61
CA LYS A 73 -9.92 -15.02 -7.19
C LYS A 73 -9.40 -14.02 -6.14
N TRP A 74 -10.14 -13.82 -5.06
CA TRP A 74 -9.69 -13.09 -3.87
C TRP A 74 -8.38 -13.63 -3.29
N VAL A 75 -8.23 -14.95 -3.20
CA VAL A 75 -7.05 -15.61 -2.63
C VAL A 75 -5.79 -15.25 -3.42
N PHE A 76 -5.92 -15.07 -4.73
CA PHE A 76 -4.80 -14.70 -5.61
C PHE A 76 -4.44 -13.21 -5.52
N VAL A 77 -5.37 -12.36 -5.10
CA VAL A 77 -5.14 -10.93 -4.88
C VAL A 77 -4.63 -10.66 -3.45
N MET A 78 -4.85 -11.56 -2.49
CA MET A 78 -4.38 -11.40 -1.10
C MET A 78 -2.88 -11.09 -0.96
N PRO A 79 -1.95 -11.70 -1.73
CA PRO A 79 -0.53 -11.33 -1.66
C PRO A 79 -0.26 -9.85 -1.94
N TYR A 80 -1.03 -9.23 -2.84
CA TYR A 80 -0.92 -7.79 -3.13
C TYR A 80 -1.29 -6.96 -1.90
N ILE A 81 -2.41 -7.28 -1.25
CA ILE A 81 -2.87 -6.63 -0.01
C ILE A 81 -1.84 -6.82 1.11
N MET A 82 -1.33 -8.05 1.29
CA MET A 82 -0.33 -8.36 2.31
C MET A 82 0.98 -7.57 2.11
N HIS A 83 1.42 -7.41 0.87
CA HIS A 83 2.62 -6.62 0.55
C HIS A 83 2.54 -5.22 1.14
N TYR A 84 1.43 -4.53 0.91
CA TYR A 84 1.24 -3.16 1.41
C TYR A 84 0.92 -3.09 2.91
N MET A 85 0.33 -4.13 3.50
CA MET A 85 0.16 -4.22 4.95
C MET A 85 1.49 -4.20 5.70
N THR A 86 2.56 -4.79 5.13
CA THR A 86 3.90 -4.74 5.77
C THR A 86 4.46 -3.32 5.81
N SER A 87 4.20 -2.53 4.77
CA SER A 87 4.57 -1.12 4.68
C SER A 87 3.83 -0.28 5.72
N LEU A 88 2.51 -0.44 5.82
CA LEU A 88 1.70 0.22 6.85
C LEU A 88 2.18 -0.14 8.26
N TRP A 89 2.40 -1.44 8.51
CA TRP A 89 2.92 -1.92 9.79
C TRP A 89 4.26 -1.26 10.15
N SER A 90 5.19 -1.17 9.19
CA SER A 90 6.48 -0.50 9.42
C SER A 90 6.30 0.98 9.79
N THR A 91 5.40 1.71 9.14
CA THR A 91 5.11 3.11 9.48
C THR A 91 4.48 3.22 10.87
N THR A 92 3.54 2.34 11.22
CA THR A 92 2.94 2.30 12.55
C THR A 92 3.98 2.02 13.63
N GLN A 93 4.94 1.12 13.38
CA GLN A 93 6.05 0.91 14.32
C GLN A 93 6.93 2.15 14.46
N ASN A 94 7.19 2.90 13.38
CA ASN A 94 7.94 4.16 13.46
C ASN A 94 7.20 5.23 14.29
N VAL A 95 5.88 5.34 14.14
CA VAL A 95 5.04 6.23 14.97
C VAL A 95 5.05 5.78 16.43
N ARG A 96 4.93 4.48 16.68
CA ARG A 96 5.00 3.90 18.03
C ARG A 96 6.36 4.18 18.69
N ASP A 97 7.45 4.01 17.95
CA ASP A 97 8.80 4.27 18.42
C ASP A 97 9.00 5.74 18.80
N LEU A 98 8.42 6.67 18.05
CA LEU A 98 8.42 8.09 18.40
C LEU A 98 7.70 8.36 19.72
N MET A 99 6.61 7.66 20.01
CA MET A 99 5.84 7.86 21.25
C MET A 99 6.48 7.23 22.48
N ILE A 100 7.12 6.06 22.32
CA ILE A 100 7.58 5.26 23.47
C ILE A 100 9.04 5.56 23.82
N LYS A 101 9.92 5.87 22.85
CA LYS A 101 11.35 6.00 23.12
C LYS A 101 11.62 7.33 23.84
N PRO A 102 12.02 7.32 25.13
CA PRO A 102 12.21 8.54 25.91
C PRO A 102 13.25 9.55 25.37
N PRO A 103 14.30 9.19 24.60
CA PRO A 103 15.15 10.23 24.02
C PRO A 103 14.50 10.99 22.85
N MET A 104 13.37 10.52 22.30
CA MET A 104 12.80 11.11 21.08
C MET A 104 12.15 12.48 21.31
N TYR A 105 11.57 12.73 22.50
CA TYR A 105 10.92 14.03 22.79
C TYR A 105 11.93 15.17 23.00
N MET A 106 13.22 14.87 23.17
CA MET A 106 14.29 15.86 23.30
C MET A 106 14.83 16.35 21.94
N ILE A 107 14.33 15.83 20.83
CA ILE A 107 14.75 16.24 19.48
C ILE A 107 14.03 17.56 19.12
N GLU A 108 14.78 18.57 18.68
CA GLU A 108 14.28 19.93 18.39
C GLU A 108 13.06 19.97 17.44
N ASN A 109 12.89 18.96 16.59
CA ASN A 109 11.81 18.87 15.60
C ASN A 109 10.77 17.75 15.89
N TYR A 110 10.71 17.25 17.14
CA TYR A 110 9.85 16.12 17.51
C TYR A 110 8.38 16.34 17.11
N GLY A 111 7.78 17.48 17.48
CA GLY A 111 6.36 17.75 17.22
C GLY A 111 6.02 17.77 15.72
N TYR A 112 6.85 18.43 14.92
CA TYR A 112 6.69 18.48 13.46
C TYR A 112 6.81 17.10 12.82
N LEU A 113 7.80 16.31 13.25
CA LEU A 113 8.05 15.00 12.70
C LEU A 113 6.99 13.98 13.14
N HIS A 114 6.51 14.05 14.38
CA HIS A 114 5.40 13.25 14.87
C HIS A 114 4.13 13.53 14.05
N LEU A 115 3.77 14.81 13.86
CA LEU A 115 2.64 15.20 13.02
C LEU A 115 2.78 14.67 11.59
N ARG A 116 3.96 14.83 10.97
CA ARG A 116 4.23 14.35 9.61
C ARG A 116 4.10 12.84 9.48
N MET A 117 4.61 12.08 10.46
CA MET A 117 4.50 10.61 10.47
C MET A 117 3.05 10.15 10.67
N THR A 118 2.29 10.82 11.54
CA THR A 118 0.86 10.54 11.75
C THR A 118 0.05 10.82 10.49
N LEU A 119 0.32 11.94 9.80
CA LEU A 119 -0.32 12.25 8.51
C LEU A 119 0.01 11.21 7.44
N LEU A 120 1.28 10.79 7.33
CA LEU A 120 1.69 9.74 6.40
C LEU A 120 1.02 8.39 6.72
N CYS A 121 0.92 8.03 7.99
CA CYS A 121 0.21 6.82 8.43
C CYS A 121 -1.29 6.90 8.06
N GLY A 122 -1.93 8.05 8.25
CA GLY A 122 -3.32 8.27 7.86
C GLY A 122 -3.54 8.15 6.34
N LEU A 123 -2.64 8.72 5.55
CA LEU A 123 -2.67 8.60 4.08
C LEU A 123 -2.47 7.15 3.61
N GLN A 124 -1.54 6.40 4.21
CA GLN A 124 -1.35 4.98 3.91
C GLN A 124 -2.59 4.15 4.27
N LEU A 125 -3.27 4.46 5.36
CA LEU A 125 -4.50 3.79 5.75
C LEU A 125 -5.64 4.07 4.74
N LEU A 126 -5.79 5.32 4.29
CA LEU A 126 -6.75 5.68 3.25
C LEU A 126 -6.45 4.96 1.93
N ALA A 127 -5.18 4.94 1.50
CA ALA A 127 -4.75 4.23 0.30
C ALA A 127 -5.01 2.71 0.40
N MET A 128 -4.81 2.12 1.58
CA MET A 128 -5.10 0.71 1.81
C MET A 128 -6.61 0.41 1.69
N VAL A 129 -7.45 1.26 2.26
CA VAL A 129 -8.92 1.14 2.11
C VAL A 129 -9.32 1.28 0.64
N GLU A 130 -8.71 2.22 -0.08
CA GLU A 130 -8.95 2.40 -1.51
C GLU A 130 -8.54 1.16 -2.32
N ILE A 131 -7.36 0.57 -2.07
CA ILE A 131 -6.92 -0.68 -2.69
C ILE A 131 -7.95 -1.79 -2.45
N VAL A 132 -8.34 -2.03 -1.20
CA VAL A 132 -9.30 -3.08 -0.86
C VAL A 132 -10.65 -2.84 -1.54
N PHE A 133 -11.12 -1.59 -1.59
CA PHE A 133 -12.36 -1.22 -2.24
C PHE A 133 -12.30 -1.45 -3.76
N ILE A 134 -11.26 -0.97 -4.44
CA ILE A 134 -11.10 -1.16 -5.90
C ILE A 134 -11.05 -2.64 -6.24
N LEU A 135 -10.28 -3.43 -5.48
CA LEU A 135 -10.21 -4.88 -5.67
C LEU A 135 -11.57 -5.53 -5.44
N PHE A 136 -12.31 -5.12 -4.41
CA PHE A 136 -13.63 -5.67 -4.10
C PHE A 136 -14.64 -5.45 -5.22
N TYR A 137 -14.72 -4.22 -5.72
CA TYR A 137 -15.61 -3.89 -6.81
C TYR A 137 -15.20 -4.54 -8.13
N SER A 138 -13.89 -4.62 -8.40
CA SER A 138 -13.37 -5.27 -9.61
C SER A 138 -13.67 -6.77 -9.63
N LEU A 139 -13.58 -7.43 -8.47
CA LEU A 139 -13.89 -8.85 -8.33
C LEU A 139 -15.39 -9.14 -8.41
N LYS A 140 -16.23 -8.26 -7.86
CA LYS A 140 -17.70 -8.39 -7.94
C LYS A 140 -18.23 -8.20 -9.36
N LYS A 141 -17.64 -7.30 -10.15
CA LYS A 141 -18.13 -6.99 -11.50
C LYS A 141 -18.00 -8.16 -12.48
N GLY A 142 -17.09 -9.11 -12.24
CA GLY A 142 -16.89 -10.28 -13.12
C GLY A 142 -16.67 -9.91 -14.60
N PRO A 143 -16.39 -10.88 -15.48
CA PRO A 143 -16.33 -10.61 -16.91
C PRO A 143 -17.76 -10.53 -17.51
N GLN A 144 -18.57 -9.57 -17.09
CA GLN A 144 -19.72 -9.14 -17.91
C GLN A 144 -19.27 -8.31 -19.14
N LEU A 145 -17.98 -7.99 -19.23
CA LEU A 145 -17.36 -7.28 -20.37
C LEU A 145 -16.92 -8.18 -21.52
N TRP A 146 -17.13 -9.50 -21.44
CA TRP A 146 -16.81 -10.46 -22.52
C TRP A 146 -18.08 -11.08 -23.16
N ALA A 147 -19.25 -10.51 -22.89
CA ALA A 147 -20.54 -10.97 -23.40
C ALA A 147 -21.19 -10.02 -24.43
N ASN A 148 -20.47 -8.99 -24.86
CA ASN A 148 -20.73 -8.17 -26.05
C ASN A 148 -19.45 -8.08 -26.88
#